data_AF-A0A3D5B793-F1
#
_entry.id   AF-A0A3D5B793-F1
#
_cell.length_a   1.000
_cell.length_b   1.000
_cell.length_c   1.000
_cell.angle_alpha   90.00
_cell.angle_beta   90.00
_cell.angle_gamma   90.00
#
_symmetry.space_group_name_H-M   'P 1'
#
loop_
_entity.id
_entity.type
_entity.pdbx_description
1 polymer ?
#
loop_
_entity_poly.entity_id
_entity_poly.type
_entity_poly.pdbx_seq_one_letter_code
_entity_poly.pdbx_strand_id
1 'polypeptide(L)'
;MADRLEQFEDYRHQMNARIDQIDHLGIKRFFNLDTKAYEDGALDARTKELMGLVASLVLRCNDCIDYHIIQCVDAGWSDEALYDVFNVALVVGGSIV
;
A
#
# COMPACT_ATOMS: atom_id res chain seq x y z
N MET A 1 25.39 3.89 -1.62
CA MET A 1 24.12 4.62 -1.75
C MET A 1 23.05 3.63 -1.35
N ALA A 2 22.18 3.98 -0.40
CA ALA A 2 21.01 3.17 -0.09
C ALA A 2 20.18 3.00 -1.37
N ASP A 3 19.63 1.81 -1.61
CA ASP A 3 18.76 1.58 -2.75
C ASP A 3 17.46 2.41 -2.61
N ARG A 4 16.77 2.72 -3.71
CA ARG A 4 15.55 3.56 -3.70
C ARG A 4 14.51 3.02 -2.71
N LEU A 5 14.36 1.70 -2.67
CA LEU A 5 13.40 1.02 -1.80
C LEU A 5 13.74 1.20 -0.31
N GLU A 6 15.02 1.02 0.04
CA GLU A 6 15.52 1.25 1.40
C GLU A 6 15.26 2.69 1.87
N GLN A 7 15.48 3.68 0.99
CA GLN A 7 15.18 5.08 1.30
C GLN A 7 13.69 5.33 1.54
N PHE A 8 12.82 4.66 0.78
CA PHE A 8 11.37 4.75 0.95
C PHE A 8 10.93 4.17 2.30
N GLU A 9 11.42 2.97 2.65
CA GLU A 9 11.10 2.30 3.91
C GLU A 9 11.60 3.11 5.12
N ASP A 10 12.84 3.60 5.06
CA ASP A 10 13.43 4.46 6.10
C ASP A 10 12.60 5.73 6.30
N TYR A 11 12.24 6.41 5.21
CA TYR A 11 11.44 7.63 5.28
C TYR A 11 10.06 7.37 5.87
N ARG A 12 9.38 6.30 5.45
CA ARG A 12 8.07 5.90 5.99
C ARG A 12 8.16 5.57 7.47
N HIS A 13 9.17 4.83 7.90
CA HIS A 13 9.41 4.55 9.32
C HIS A 13 9.60 5.82 10.13
N GLN A 14 10.43 6.74 9.66
CA GLN A 14 10.68 8.02 10.31
C GLN A 14 9.39 8.86 10.44
N MET A 15 8.61 8.95 9.36
CA MET A 15 7.38 9.74 9.35
C MET A 15 6.29 9.11 10.21
N ASN A 16 6.12 7.79 10.18
CA ASN A 16 5.17 7.10 11.04
C ASN A 16 5.50 7.29 12.53
N ALA A 17 6.79 7.21 12.91
CA ALA A 17 7.21 7.48 14.28
C ALA A 17 6.90 8.92 14.71
N ARG A 18 7.04 9.89 13.80
CA ARG A 18 6.66 11.28 14.06
C ARG A 18 5.14 11.44 14.21
N ILE A 19 4.35 10.77 13.37
CA ILE A 19 2.89 10.82 13.41
C ILE A 19 2.35 10.21 14.69
N ASP A 20 2.92 9.11 15.16
CA ASP A 20 2.52 8.44 16.41
C ASP A 20 2.70 9.33 17.65
N GLN A 21 3.70 10.23 17.62
CA GLN A 21 3.94 11.22 18.67
C GLN A 21 2.96 12.40 18.64
N ILE A 22 2.13 12.53 17.60
CA ILE A 22 1.15 13.62 17.50
C ILE A 22 -0.07 13.29 18.35
N ASP A 23 -0.33 14.12 19.37
CA ASP A 23 -1.52 13.95 20.21
C ASP A 23 -2.78 14.58 19.59
N HIS A 24 -3.19 14.05 18.43
CA HIS A 24 -4.42 14.43 17.76
C HIS A 24 -5.31 13.21 17.53
N LEU A 25 -6.44 13.14 18.26
CA LEU A 25 -7.34 11.98 18.25
C LEU A 25 -7.82 11.57 16.85
N GLY A 26 -8.10 12.54 15.98
CA GLY A 26 -8.55 12.27 14.61
C GLY A 26 -7.48 11.57 13.76
N ILE A 27 -6.20 11.91 13.95
CA ILE A 27 -5.09 11.31 13.21
C ILE A 27 -4.87 9.89 13.71
N LYS A 28 -4.82 9.68 15.03
CA LYS A 28 -4.69 8.35 15.65
C LYS A 28 -5.79 7.38 15.19
N ARG A 29 -7.03 7.85 15.12
CA ARG A 29 -8.17 7.05 14.63
C ARG A 29 -8.04 6.67 13.17
N PHE A 30 -7.61 7.60 12.32
CA PHE A 30 -7.44 7.33 10.90
C PHE A 30 -6.34 6.28 10.66
N PHE A 31 -5.17 6.43 11.28
CA PHE A 31 -4.08 5.46 11.14
C PHE A 31 -4.46 4.09 11.70
N ASN A 32 -5.21 4.02 12.80
CA ASN A 32 -5.75 2.76 13.28
C ASN A 32 -6.74 2.13 12.28
N LEU A 33 -7.62 2.93 11.68
CA LEU A 33 -8.56 2.45 10.67
C LEU A 33 -7.83 1.89 9.44
N ASP A 34 -6.80 2.59 8.99
CA ASP A 34 -5.96 2.17 7.86
C ASP A 34 -5.32 0.81 8.14
N THR A 35 -4.62 0.65 9.27
CA THR A 35 -4.06 -0.67 9.68
C THR A 35 -5.14 -1.76 9.77
N LYS A 36 -6.28 -1.44 10.39
CA LYS A 36 -7.37 -2.41 10.59
C LYS A 36 -8.05 -2.85 9.29
N ALA A 37 -8.01 -2.03 8.24
CA ALA A 37 -8.62 -2.37 6.97
C ALA A 37 -8.02 -3.65 6.36
N TYR A 38 -6.72 -3.86 6.53
CA TYR A 38 -5.94 -4.96 5.94
C TYR A 38 -5.86 -6.23 6.80
N GLU A 39 -6.46 -6.27 7.99
CA GLU A 39 -6.52 -7.51 8.80
C GLU A 39 -7.45 -8.56 8.18
N ASP A 40 -7.24 -9.85 8.51
CA ASP A 40 -8.08 -10.93 8.01
C ASP A 40 -9.57 -10.76 8.38
N GLY A 41 -10.46 -11.16 7.46
CA GLY A 41 -11.91 -11.18 7.67
C GLY A 41 -12.60 -12.13 6.69
N ALA A 42 -13.70 -11.68 6.07
CA ALA A 42 -14.32 -12.43 4.98
C ALA A 42 -13.42 -12.56 3.73
N LEU A 43 -12.48 -11.62 3.58
CA LEU A 43 -11.35 -11.69 2.66
C LEU A 43 -10.08 -11.76 3.50
N ASP A 44 -9.11 -12.54 3.05
CA ASP A 44 -7.80 -12.60 3.70
C ASP A 44 -7.00 -11.31 3.48
N ALA A 45 -6.02 -11.07 4.36
CA ALA A 45 -5.17 -9.88 4.32
C ALA A 45 -4.45 -9.73 2.97
N ARG A 46 -3.91 -10.84 2.43
CA ARG A 46 -3.20 -10.85 1.14
C ARG A 46 -4.08 -10.41 -0.04
N THR A 47 -5.37 -10.74 -0.05
CA THR A 47 -6.30 -10.28 -1.09
C THR A 47 -6.59 -8.80 -0.92
N LYS A 48 -6.70 -8.32 0.31
CA LYS A 48 -6.93 -6.89 0.59
C LYS A 48 -5.74 -6.03 0.17
N GLU A 49 -4.51 -6.53 0.29
CA GLU A 49 -3.31 -5.84 -0.23
C GLU A 49 -3.37 -5.67 -1.76
N LEU A 50 -3.87 -6.66 -2.51
CA LEU A 50 -4.11 -6.49 -3.95
C LEU A 50 -5.14 -5.38 -4.23
N MET A 51 -6.18 -5.27 -3.40
CA MET A 51 -7.18 -4.19 -3.53
C MET A 51 -6.55 -2.82 -3.25
N GLY A 52 -5.70 -2.73 -2.22
CA GLY A 52 -4.91 -1.53 -1.91
C GLY A 52 -3.99 -1.14 -3.06
N LEU A 53 -3.35 -2.12 -3.71
CA LEU A 53 -2.51 -1.92 -4.89
C LEU A 53 -3.31 -1.37 -6.08
N VAL A 54 -4.44 -1.98 -6.43
CA VAL A 54 -5.32 -1.48 -7.51
C VAL A 54 -5.76 -0.05 -7.23
N ALA A 55 -6.23 0.24 -6.01
CA ALA A 55 -6.67 1.57 -5.64
C ALA A 55 -5.53 2.60 -5.74
N SER A 56 -4.33 2.22 -5.29
CA SER A 56 -3.15 3.08 -5.31
C SER A 56 -2.66 3.40 -6.72
N LEU A 57 -2.70 2.41 -7.63
CA LEU A 57 -2.39 2.58 -9.05
C LEU A 57 -3.37 3.56 -9.72
N VAL A 58 -4.68 3.38 -9.49
CA VAL A 58 -5.71 4.26 -10.06
C VAL A 58 -5.64 5.67 -9.48
N LEU A 59 -5.26 5.81 -8.20
CA LEU A 59 -5.06 7.12 -7.55
C LEU A 59 -3.70 7.77 -7.87
N ARG A 60 -2.77 7.07 -8.53
CA ARG A 60 -1.40 7.52 -8.82
C ARG A 60 -0.62 7.99 -7.59
N CYS A 61 -0.73 7.24 -6.48
CA CYS A 61 0.05 7.51 -5.28
C CYS A 61 1.31 6.62 -5.27
N ASN A 62 2.47 7.13 -5.70
CA ASN A 62 3.70 6.34 -5.79
C ASN A 62 4.09 5.67 -4.47
N ASP A 63 4.04 6.40 -3.35
CA ASP A 63 4.37 5.85 -2.03
C ASP A 63 3.37 4.77 -1.60
N CYS A 64 2.10 4.90 -1.99
CA CYS A 64 1.08 3.88 -1.73
C CYS A 64 1.30 2.64 -2.63
N ILE A 65 1.70 2.85 -3.89
CA ILE A 65 2.04 1.78 -4.84
C ILE A 65 3.24 1.00 -4.32
N ASP A 66 4.33 1.68 -3.94
CA ASP A 66 5.53 1.06 -3.38
C ASP A 66 5.18 0.27 -2.11
N TYR A 67 4.39 0.86 -1.19
CA TYR A 67 3.91 0.16 0.01
C TYR A 67 3.15 -1.13 -0.34
N HIS A 68 2.11 -1.06 -1.16
CA HIS A 68 1.29 -2.23 -1.45
C HIS A 68 2.03 -3.28 -2.31
N ILE A 69 3.00 -2.89 -3.14
CA ILE A 69 3.85 -3.86 -3.85
C ILE A 69 4.68 -4.66 -2.85
N ILE A 70 5.34 -4.01 -1.88
CA ILE A 70 6.11 -4.69 -0.82
C ILE A 70 5.22 -5.68 -0.08
N GLN A 71 4.05 -5.21 0.40
CA GLN A 71 3.10 -6.04 1.12
C GLN A 71 2.61 -7.24 0.30
N CYS A 72 2.38 -7.06 -1.01
CA CYS A 72 1.95 -8.15 -1.90
C CYS A 72 3.06 -9.19 -2.11
N VAL A 73 4.31 -8.75 -2.29
CA VAL A 73 5.47 -9.64 -2.43
C VAL A 73 5.72 -10.42 -1.15
N ASP A 74 5.68 -9.75 0.01
CA ASP A 74 5.83 -10.39 1.32
C ASP A 74 4.70 -11.39 1.62
N ALA A 75 3.49 -11.11 1.13
CA ALA A 75 2.36 -12.03 1.19
C ALA A 75 2.47 -13.23 0.22
N GLY A 76 3.51 -13.28 -0.63
CA GLY A 76 3.82 -14.39 -1.51
C GLY A 76 3.07 -14.39 -2.85
N TRP A 77 2.60 -13.22 -3.31
CA TRP A 77 2.07 -13.10 -4.67
C TRP A 77 3.19 -13.20 -5.71
N SER A 78 2.93 -13.90 -6.82
CA SER A 78 3.88 -13.99 -7.93
C SER A 78 3.73 -12.82 -8.89
N ASP A 79 4.76 -12.59 -9.71
CA ASP A 79 4.74 -11.57 -10.76
C ASP A 79 3.54 -11.75 -11.71
N GLU A 80 3.18 -12.99 -12.05
CA GLU A 80 2.02 -13.27 -12.91
C GLU A 80 0.71 -12.78 -12.29
N ALA A 81 0.53 -12.98 -10.98
CA ALA A 81 -0.64 -12.47 -10.28
C ALA A 81 -0.64 -10.92 -10.24
N LEU A 82 0.53 -10.31 -10.08
CA LEU A 82 0.66 -8.84 -10.12
C LEU A 82 0.38 -8.28 -11.50
N TYR A 83 0.72 -8.97 -12.59
CA TYR A 83 0.38 -8.54 -13.95
C TYR A 83 -1.14 -8.49 -14.17
N ASP A 84 -1.90 -9.45 -13.65
CA ASP A 84 -3.37 -9.40 -13.69
C ASP A 84 -3.92 -8.18 -12.93
N VAL A 85 -3.34 -7.87 -11.76
CA VAL A 85 -3.69 -6.69 -10.96
C VAL A 85 -3.39 -5.39 -11.71
N PHE A 86 -2.22 -5.29 -12.32
CA PHE A 86 -1.83 -4.13 -13.13
C PHE A 86 -2.72 -3.95 -14.36
N ASN A 87 -3.11 -5.05 -15.01
CA ASN A 87 -4.03 -5.01 -16.13
C ASN A 87 -5.40 -4.47 -15.71
N VAL A 88 -5.96 -4.92 -14.58
CA VAL A 88 -7.21 -4.37 -14.04
C VAL A 88 -7.07 -2.89 -13.74
N ALA A 89 -6.00 -2.49 -13.05
CA ALA A 89 -5.74 -1.09 -12.73
C ALA A 89 -5.59 -0.22 -13.98
N LEU A 90 -4.91 -0.71 -15.02
CA LEU A 90 -4.75 -0.03 -16.31
C LEU A 90 -6.09 0.14 -17.04
N VAL A 91 -6.93 -0.89 -17.06
CA VAL A 91 -8.26 -0.81 -17.69
C VAL A 91 -9.15 0.21 -16.96
N VAL A 92 -9.08 0.25 -15.62
CA VAL A 92 -9.87 1.18 -14.80
C VAL A 92 -9.32 2.61 -14.86
N GLY A 93 -8.00 2.79 -14.78
CA GLY A 93 -7.32 4.08 -14.77
C GLY A 93 -7.13 4.71 -16.15
N GLY A 94 -7.20 3.91 -17.22
CA GLY A 94 -6.96 4.33 -18.60
C GLY A 94 -5.48 4.31 -19.00
N SER A 95 -5.22 4.43 -20.30
CA SER A 95 -3.85 4.40 -20.87
C SER A 95 -3.11 5.74 -20.80
N ILE A 96 -3.83 6.82 -20.52
CA ILE A 96 -3.29 8.18 -20.40
C ILE A 96 -3.52 8.61 -18.96
N VAL A 97 -2.49 8.44 -18.14
CA VAL A 97 -2.45 8.87 -16.75
C VAL A 97 -1.13 9.56 -16.47
#